data_AF-A0A955QXJ9-F1
#
_entry.id   AF-A0A955QXJ9-F1
#
_cell.length_a   1.000
_cell.length_b   1.000
_cell.length_c   1.000
_cell.angle_alpha   90.00
_cell.angle_beta   90.00
_cell.angle_gamma   90.00
#
_symmetry.space_group_name_H-M   'P 1'
#
loop_
_entity.id
_entity.type
_entity.pdbx_description
1 polymer ?
#
loop_
_entity_poly.entity_id
_entity_poly.type
_entity_poly.pdbx_seq_one_letter_code
_entity_poly.pdbx_strand_id
1 'polypeptide(L)'
;MSRVTRFIVLPLLSVCLMIVFPLGSRAHDRNTIEGVVVDQANQPVANIWVRLYRGEKEIGNDTTRADGSYSIEFDRGDSLSAVRFDDVRTDALDRYHPSLTSNLSGKTDQKVNKVMPGKVGRALGPWQDLELVSTYERLHVLDQTESLEGMRAELPKRYAVNLGMWKPTGLAMKRLAQVRGLYTNH
;
A
#
# COMPACT_ATOMS: atom_id res chain seq x y z
N MET A 1 -56.51 66.96 -36.00
CA MET A 1 -56.86 65.69 -35.32
C MET A 1 -55.58 65.06 -34.81
N SER A 2 -55.45 65.01 -33.48
CA SER A 2 -54.25 64.60 -32.73
C SER A 2 -54.12 63.07 -32.69
N ARG A 3 -52.91 62.54 -32.90
CA ARG A 3 -52.55 61.17 -32.51
C ARG A 3 -51.27 61.22 -31.66
N VAL A 4 -51.44 60.94 -30.38
CA VAL A 4 -50.37 60.76 -29.40
C VAL A 4 -50.08 59.26 -29.32
N THR A 5 -48.89 58.84 -29.73
CA THR A 5 -48.43 57.45 -29.59
C THR A 5 -47.55 57.36 -28.32
N ARG A 6 -48.05 56.67 -27.29
CA ARG A 6 -47.30 56.38 -26.06
C ARG A 6 -46.36 55.20 -26.29
N PHE A 7 -45.08 55.37 -25.99
CA PHE A 7 -44.12 54.28 -25.83
C PHE A 7 -44.30 53.65 -24.44
N ILE A 8 -44.49 52.32 -24.40
CA ILE A 8 -44.52 51.52 -23.18
C ILE A 8 -43.09 50.99 -22.96
N VAL A 9 -42.48 51.37 -21.84
CA VAL A 9 -41.20 50.82 -21.36
C VAL A 9 -41.52 49.60 -20.50
N LEU A 10 -41.08 48.41 -20.91
CA LEU A 10 -41.08 47.21 -20.06
C LEU A 10 -39.82 47.21 -19.18
N PRO A 11 -39.91 46.90 -17.86
CA PRO A 11 -38.73 46.66 -17.04
C PRO A 11 -38.27 45.21 -17.16
N LEU A 12 -36.96 45.02 -17.33
CA LEU A 12 -36.27 43.74 -17.14
C LEU A 12 -36.42 43.30 -15.68
N LEU A 13 -37.10 42.18 -15.43
CA LEU A 13 -36.94 41.41 -14.19
C LEU A 13 -35.94 40.28 -14.45
N SER A 14 -34.68 40.51 -14.10
CA SER A 14 -33.65 39.47 -14.05
C SER A 14 -33.85 38.67 -12.76
N VAL A 15 -34.43 37.48 -12.88
CA VAL A 15 -34.57 36.52 -11.78
C VAL A 15 -33.26 35.74 -11.67
N CYS A 16 -32.37 36.17 -10.78
CA CYS A 16 -31.22 35.36 -10.36
C CYS A 16 -31.70 34.23 -9.44
N LEU A 17 -31.90 33.04 -10.01
CA LEU A 17 -32.07 31.81 -9.27
C LEU A 17 -30.74 31.44 -8.60
N MET A 18 -30.54 31.86 -7.35
CA MET A 18 -29.42 31.38 -6.55
C MET A 18 -29.67 29.93 -6.13
N ILE A 19 -29.13 28.99 -6.89
CA ILE A 19 -29.02 27.60 -6.46
C ILE A 19 -27.95 27.57 -5.37
N VAL A 20 -28.39 27.61 -4.12
CA VAL A 20 -27.53 27.37 -2.96
C VAL A 20 -27.23 25.87 -2.94
N PHE A 21 -26.12 25.47 -3.55
CA PHE A 21 -25.55 24.15 -3.29
C PHE A 21 -25.06 24.15 -1.85
N PRO A 22 -25.58 23.28 -0.96
CA PRO A 22 -24.92 23.08 0.32
C PRO A 22 -23.55 22.44 0.01
N LEU A 23 -22.47 23.22 0.16
CA LEU A 23 -21.14 22.67 0.36
C LEU A 23 -21.14 21.96 1.72
N GLY A 24 -21.72 20.76 1.75
CA GLY A 24 -21.47 19.81 2.81
C GLY A 24 -20.00 19.40 2.70
N SER A 25 -19.12 20.09 3.42
CA SER A 25 -17.81 19.54 3.72
C SER A 25 -18.04 18.28 4.54
N ARG A 26 -18.06 17.11 3.88
CA ARG A 26 -17.83 15.87 4.60
C ARG A 26 -16.44 16.02 5.20
N ALA A 27 -16.36 16.23 6.51
CA ALA A 27 -15.15 15.92 7.23
C ALA A 27 -14.80 14.49 6.80
N HIS A 28 -13.67 14.34 6.11
CA HIS A 28 -13.19 13.01 5.77
C HIS A 28 -12.90 12.35 7.11
N ASP A 29 -13.74 11.41 7.52
CA ASP A 29 -13.45 10.51 8.61
C ASP A 29 -12.18 9.75 8.20
N ARG A 30 -11.03 10.21 8.66
CA ARG A 30 -9.76 9.53 8.47
C ARG A 30 -9.51 8.60 9.64
N ASN A 31 -8.92 7.47 9.34
CA ASN A 31 -8.34 6.59 10.34
C ASN A 31 -6.82 6.54 10.11
N THR A 32 -6.09 6.07 11.11
CA THR A 32 -4.65 5.93 11.08
C THR A 32 -4.25 4.47 11.25
N ILE A 33 -3.27 4.03 10.46
CA ILE A 33 -2.52 2.81 10.74
C ILE A 33 -1.09 3.17 11.08
N GLU A 34 -0.66 2.78 12.27
CA GLU A 34 0.66 3.09 12.78
C GLU A 34 1.30 1.85 13.40
N GLY A 35 2.61 1.90 13.57
CA GLY A 35 3.32 0.79 14.19
C GLY A 35 4.82 0.97 14.17
N VAL A 36 5.49 -0.08 14.65
CA VAL A 36 6.95 -0.19 14.62
C VAL A 36 7.34 -1.45 13.87
N VAL A 37 8.33 -1.32 13.00
CA VAL A 37 8.98 -2.44 12.31
C VAL A 37 10.30 -2.74 12.99
N VAL A 38 10.48 -4.00 13.36
CA VAL A 38 11.70 -4.51 14.00
C VAL A 38 12.22 -5.75 13.25
N ASP A 39 13.47 -6.10 13.52
CA ASP A 39 14.06 -7.37 13.10
C ASP A 39 13.81 -8.48 14.13
N GLN A 40 14.35 -9.67 13.85
CA GLN A 40 14.20 -10.84 14.72
C GLN A 40 14.90 -10.70 16.08
N ALA A 41 15.81 -9.73 16.22
CA ALA A 41 16.48 -9.38 17.47
C ALA A 41 15.80 -8.19 18.18
N ASN A 42 14.58 -7.83 17.76
CA ASN A 42 13.82 -6.68 18.24
C ASN A 42 14.51 -5.33 18.04
N GLN A 43 15.44 -5.22 17.08
CA GLN A 43 16.04 -3.94 16.72
C GLN A 43 15.16 -3.22 15.70
N PRO A 44 14.96 -1.89 15.83
CA PRO A 44 14.17 -1.12 14.88
C PRO A 44 14.77 -1.17 13.48
N VAL A 45 13.91 -1.25 12.46
CA VAL A 45 14.32 -1.30 11.06
C VAL A 45 13.83 -0.07 10.31
N ALA A 46 14.76 0.79 9.94
CA ALA A 46 14.52 1.98 9.13
C ALA A 46 14.44 1.66 7.62
N ASN A 47 13.87 2.59 6.86
CA ASN A 47 13.78 2.53 5.39
C ASN A 47 12.99 1.32 4.86
N ILE A 48 11.98 0.88 5.62
CA ILE A 48 10.97 -0.04 5.14
C ILE A 48 9.83 0.78 4.55
N TRP A 49 9.56 0.57 3.27
CA TRP A 49 8.42 1.17 2.60
C TRP A 49 7.16 0.41 2.95
N VAL A 50 6.29 1.06 3.71
CA VAL A 50 5.03 0.52 4.20
C VAL A 50 3.91 1.00 3.30
N ARG A 51 3.14 0.08 2.74
CA ARG A 51 2.06 0.40 1.77
C ARG A 51 0.76 -0.23 2.19
N LEU A 52 -0.31 0.55 2.13
CA LEU A 52 -1.64 0.19 2.57
C LEU A 52 -2.56 -0.02 1.37
N TYR A 53 -3.26 -1.16 1.34
CA TYR A 53 -4.13 -1.55 0.24
C TYR A 53 -5.56 -1.79 0.69
N ARG A 54 -6.51 -1.39 -0.18
CA ARG A 54 -7.91 -1.77 -0.13
C ARG A 54 -8.29 -2.39 -1.46
N GLY A 55 -8.51 -3.71 -1.45
CA GLY A 55 -8.52 -4.49 -2.69
C GLY A 55 -7.13 -4.49 -3.33
N GLU A 56 -7.07 -4.15 -4.61
CA GLU A 56 -5.84 -4.05 -5.40
C GLU A 56 -5.24 -2.63 -5.37
N LYS A 57 -6.01 -1.64 -4.89
CA LYS A 57 -5.61 -0.23 -4.90
C LYS A 57 -4.82 0.13 -3.64
N GLU A 58 -3.64 0.72 -3.83
CA GLU A 58 -2.94 1.44 -2.77
C GLU A 58 -3.72 2.70 -2.35
N ILE A 59 -3.93 2.87 -1.04
CA ILE A 59 -4.65 4.00 -0.46
C ILE A 59 -3.79 4.88 0.45
N GLY A 60 -2.52 4.50 0.67
CA GLY A 60 -1.58 5.25 1.47
C GLY A 60 -0.24 4.53 1.62
N ASN A 61 0.81 5.27 1.95
CA ASN A 61 2.12 4.71 2.24
C ASN A 61 2.91 5.62 3.19
N ASP A 62 3.92 5.05 3.85
CA ASP A 62 4.93 5.75 4.66
C ASP A 62 6.25 4.96 4.57
N THR A 63 7.34 5.55 5.02
CA THR A 63 8.64 4.87 5.15
C THR A 63 9.08 4.88 6.61
N THR A 64 9.51 3.74 7.13
CA THR A 64 9.91 3.66 8.53
C THR A 64 11.09 4.57 8.84
N ARG A 65 10.98 5.29 9.96
CA ARG A 65 12.02 6.19 10.48
C ARG A 65 13.15 5.40 11.13
N ALA A 66 14.17 6.11 11.65
CA ALA A 66 15.32 5.52 12.32
C ALA A 66 14.94 4.62 13.52
N ASP A 67 13.84 4.94 14.20
CA ASP A 67 13.28 4.17 15.31
C ASP A 67 12.32 3.04 14.86
N GLY A 68 12.24 2.79 13.55
CA GLY A 68 11.36 1.78 12.95
C GLY A 68 9.89 2.17 12.90
N SER A 69 9.52 3.37 13.36
CA SER A 69 8.12 3.82 13.39
C SER A 69 7.61 4.24 12.01
N TYR A 70 6.32 4.02 11.77
CA TYR A 70 5.58 4.52 10.61
C TYR A 70 4.15 4.92 11.03
N SER A 71 3.53 5.81 10.25
CA SER A 71 2.14 6.22 10.43
C SER A 71 1.52 6.64 9.09
N ILE A 72 0.41 6.01 8.72
CA ILE A 72 -0.31 6.25 7.47
C ILE A 72 -1.75 6.64 7.78
N GLU A 73 -2.16 7.84 7.41
CA GLU A 73 -3.56 8.25 7.40
C GLU A 73 -4.27 7.71 6.14
N PHE A 74 -5.52 7.29 6.29
CA PHE A 74 -6.33 6.83 5.17
C PHE A 74 -7.81 7.13 5.39
N ASP A 75 -8.57 7.25 4.29
CA ASP A 75 -10.02 7.43 4.35
C ASP A 75 -10.70 6.19 4.94
N ARG A 76 -11.54 6.39 5.96
CA ARG A 76 -12.40 5.35 6.55
C ARG A 76 -13.22 4.67 5.47
N GLY A 77 -13.36 3.34 5.57
CA GLY A 77 -14.15 2.58 4.61
C GLY A 77 -14.13 1.09 4.89
N ASP A 78 -14.24 0.31 3.81
CA ASP A 78 -14.17 -1.15 3.86
C ASP A 78 -12.82 -1.66 4.36
N SER A 79 -12.81 -2.92 4.77
CA SER A 79 -11.64 -3.63 5.25
C SER A 79 -10.43 -3.48 4.32
N LEU A 80 -9.27 -3.42 4.94
CA LEU A 80 -7.99 -3.33 4.27
C LEU A 80 -7.57 -4.73 3.83
N SER A 81 -7.13 -4.86 2.56
CA SER A 81 -6.69 -6.15 2.00
C SER A 81 -5.29 -6.50 2.50
N ALA A 82 -4.39 -5.53 2.55
CA ALA A 82 -3.01 -5.73 2.98
C ALA A 82 -2.34 -4.45 3.50
N VAL A 83 -1.41 -4.64 4.44
CA VAL A 83 -0.28 -3.74 4.69
C VAL A 83 0.96 -4.49 4.26
N ARG A 84 1.71 -3.92 3.32
CA ARG A 84 2.92 -4.50 2.75
C ARG A 84 4.14 -3.75 3.28
N PHE A 85 5.20 -4.50 3.53
CA PHE A 85 6.46 -4.00 4.07
C PHE A 85 7.59 -4.42 3.14
N ASP A 86 8.23 -3.44 2.50
CA ASP A 86 9.31 -3.67 1.55
C ASP A 86 10.59 -2.97 1.97
N ASP A 87 11.69 -3.71 1.90
CA ASP A 87 12.99 -3.11 2.07
C ASP A 87 13.49 -2.50 0.76
N VAL A 88 13.55 -1.16 0.73
CA VAL A 88 13.87 -0.43 -0.48
C VAL A 88 15.37 -0.14 -0.64
N ARG A 89 16.20 -0.60 0.31
CA ARG A 89 17.66 -0.49 0.24
C ARG A 89 18.21 -1.20 -1.00
N THR A 90 19.31 -0.68 -1.53
CA THR A 90 19.91 -1.17 -2.77
C THR A 90 20.84 -2.37 -2.55
N ASP A 91 21.50 -2.45 -1.40
CA ASP A 91 22.37 -3.58 -1.05
C ASP A 91 21.53 -4.84 -0.74
N ALA A 92 21.61 -5.82 -1.65
CA ALA A 92 20.82 -7.03 -1.57
C ALA A 92 21.08 -7.84 -0.29
N LEU A 93 22.30 -7.85 0.26
CA LEU A 93 22.63 -8.67 1.45
C LEU A 93 22.16 -8.03 2.76
N ASP A 94 21.92 -6.73 2.76
CA ASP A 94 21.41 -6.00 3.91
C ASP A 94 19.89 -5.79 3.88
N ARG A 95 19.25 -6.12 2.75
CA ARG A 95 17.79 -6.11 2.62
C ARG A 95 17.13 -7.20 3.43
N TYR A 96 15.98 -6.86 4.00
CA TYR A 96 15.01 -7.84 4.45
C TYR A 96 14.18 -8.40 3.29
N HIS A 97 13.78 -9.65 3.43
CA HIS A 97 12.69 -10.20 2.65
C HIS A 97 11.40 -9.42 2.91
N PRO A 98 10.51 -9.28 1.91
CA PRO A 98 9.29 -8.52 2.07
C PRO A 98 8.33 -9.23 3.03
N SER A 99 7.35 -8.51 3.54
CA SER A 99 6.31 -9.10 4.38
C SER A 99 4.97 -8.40 4.21
N LEU A 100 3.91 -9.03 4.69
CA LEU A 100 2.56 -8.50 4.64
C LEU A 100 1.76 -8.81 5.91
N THR A 101 0.75 -8.00 6.16
CA THR A 101 -0.30 -8.22 7.16
C THR A 101 -1.65 -8.00 6.48
N SER A 102 -2.65 -8.83 6.76
CA SER A 102 -3.99 -8.73 6.16
C SER A 102 -5.09 -8.86 7.21
N ASN A 103 -6.35 -8.78 6.78
CA ASN A 103 -7.54 -8.87 7.64
C ASN A 103 -7.63 -7.70 8.64
N LEU A 104 -7.30 -6.50 8.17
CA LEU A 104 -7.27 -5.28 8.98
C LEU A 104 -8.56 -4.47 8.75
N SER A 105 -9.06 -3.84 9.81
CA SER A 105 -10.26 -3.01 9.75
C SER A 105 -10.02 -1.72 8.96
N GLY A 106 -10.90 -1.37 8.02
CA GLY A 106 -10.88 -0.04 7.40
C GLY A 106 -11.66 1.01 8.20
N LYS A 107 -12.27 0.61 9.32
CA LYS A 107 -13.28 1.40 10.04
C LYS A 107 -12.74 2.06 11.30
N THR A 108 -11.57 1.65 11.79
CA THR A 108 -10.98 2.12 13.03
C THR A 108 -9.49 2.34 12.86
N ASP A 109 -8.90 3.13 13.76
CA ASP A 109 -7.45 3.19 13.91
C ASP A 109 -6.90 1.83 14.30
N GLN A 110 -5.68 1.53 13.84
CA GLN A 110 -5.03 0.25 14.11
C GLN A 110 -3.54 0.42 14.36
N LYS A 111 -3.06 -0.34 15.34
CA LYS A 111 -1.64 -0.50 15.61
C LYS A 111 -1.15 -1.83 15.03
N VAL A 112 -0.26 -1.76 14.05
CA VAL A 112 0.31 -2.93 13.36
C VAL A 112 1.82 -2.92 13.52
N ASN A 113 2.32 -3.63 14.53
CA ASN A 113 3.75 -3.88 14.64
C ASN A 113 4.16 -5.02 13.71
N LYS A 114 5.40 -4.97 13.23
CA LYS A 114 5.91 -6.01 12.32
C LYS A 114 7.31 -6.45 12.68
N VAL A 115 7.52 -7.76 12.70
CA VAL A 115 8.85 -8.38 12.70
C VAL A 115 9.18 -8.79 11.27
N MET A 116 10.31 -8.33 10.75
CA MET A 116 10.74 -8.71 9.40
C MET A 116 11.21 -10.17 9.35
N PRO A 117 10.87 -10.94 8.30
CA PRO A 117 11.08 -12.39 8.25
C PRO A 117 12.55 -12.83 8.18
N GLY A 118 13.46 -11.91 7.88
CA GLY A 118 14.91 -12.12 7.87
C GLY A 118 15.60 -11.45 6.68
N LYS A 119 16.93 -11.34 6.74
CA LYS A 119 17.72 -10.75 5.65
C LYS A 119 17.89 -11.72 4.47
N VAL A 120 17.94 -11.17 3.27
CA VAL A 120 18.16 -11.92 2.03
C VAL A 120 19.52 -12.64 2.07
N GLY A 121 19.55 -13.88 1.59
CA GLY A 121 20.76 -14.70 1.54
C GLY A 121 21.18 -15.28 2.91
N ARG A 122 20.42 -15.03 3.98
CA ARG A 122 20.60 -15.70 5.27
C ARG A 122 19.70 -16.92 5.35
N ALA A 123 20.16 -17.95 6.08
CA ALA A 123 19.33 -19.12 6.37
C ALA A 123 18.20 -18.72 7.33
N LEU A 124 16.99 -19.21 7.05
CA LEU A 124 15.81 -18.99 7.87
C LEU A 124 15.32 -20.34 8.44
N GLY A 125 14.46 -20.28 9.45
CA GLY A 125 13.82 -21.47 9.99
C GLY A 125 12.77 -22.05 9.03
N PRO A 126 12.45 -23.35 9.10
CA PRO A 126 11.49 -24.00 8.19
C PRO A 126 10.11 -23.33 8.15
N TRP A 127 9.64 -22.79 9.28
CA TRP A 127 8.37 -22.07 9.35
C TRP A 127 8.42 -20.71 8.65
N GLN A 128 9.51 -19.98 8.86
CA GLN A 128 9.75 -18.68 8.19
C GLN A 128 9.88 -18.88 6.69
N ASP A 129 10.50 -19.98 6.27
CA ASP A 129 10.61 -20.32 4.87
C ASP A 129 9.22 -20.48 4.22
N LEU A 130 8.28 -21.17 4.87
CA LEU A 130 6.92 -21.34 4.35
C LEU A 130 6.11 -20.04 4.33
N GLU A 131 6.25 -19.22 5.38
CA GLU A 131 5.65 -17.89 5.43
C GLU A 131 6.16 -17.01 4.28
N LEU A 132 7.47 -17.06 4.02
CA LEU A 132 8.09 -16.26 2.98
C LEU A 132 7.66 -16.69 1.58
N VAL A 133 7.57 -18.00 1.30
CA VAL A 133 7.00 -18.50 0.03
C VAL A 133 5.60 -17.94 -0.16
N SER A 134 4.75 -18.07 0.86
CA SER A 134 3.34 -17.64 0.80
C SER A 134 3.22 -16.11 0.67
N THR A 135 4.17 -15.36 1.24
CA THR A 135 4.25 -13.91 1.09
C THR A 135 4.54 -13.55 -0.36
N TYR A 136 5.57 -14.12 -0.97
CA TYR A 136 5.92 -13.83 -2.37
C TYR A 136 4.79 -14.19 -3.34
N GLU A 137 4.09 -15.31 -3.15
CA GLU A 137 2.92 -15.64 -3.97
C GLU A 137 1.84 -14.55 -3.91
N ARG A 138 1.53 -14.07 -2.70
CA ARG A 138 0.51 -13.03 -2.50
C ARG A 138 0.95 -11.68 -3.06
N LEU A 139 2.23 -11.35 -2.93
CA LEU A 139 2.79 -10.13 -3.52
C LEU A 139 2.71 -10.15 -5.04
N HIS A 140 2.95 -11.30 -5.67
CA HIS A 140 2.83 -11.44 -7.12
C HIS A 140 1.41 -11.09 -7.61
N VAL A 141 0.37 -11.58 -6.92
CA VAL A 141 -1.03 -11.26 -7.24
C VAL A 141 -1.30 -9.76 -7.09
N LEU A 142 -0.81 -9.13 -6.01
CA LEU A 142 -0.94 -7.68 -5.83
C LEU A 142 -0.18 -6.89 -6.91
N ASP A 143 1.01 -7.34 -7.30
CA ASP A 143 1.85 -6.66 -8.28
C ASP A 143 1.31 -6.78 -9.72
N GLN A 144 0.51 -7.81 -10.04
CA GLN A 144 -0.10 -7.99 -11.36
C GLN A 144 -1.30 -7.08 -11.61
N THR A 145 -1.90 -6.53 -10.57
CA THR A 145 -3.20 -5.84 -10.63
C THR A 145 -3.08 -4.32 -10.72
N GLU A 146 -1.89 -3.78 -10.45
CA GLU A 146 -1.61 -2.35 -10.56
C GLU A 146 -0.66 -2.05 -11.73
N SER A 147 -0.86 -0.91 -12.38
CA SER A 147 0.16 -0.33 -13.25
C SER A 147 1.35 0.09 -12.39
N LEU A 148 2.40 -0.74 -12.36
CA LEU A 148 3.58 -0.48 -11.55
C LEU A 148 4.42 0.64 -12.19
N GLU A 149 4.60 1.75 -11.46
CA GLU A 149 5.47 2.86 -11.87
C GLU A 149 6.60 3.11 -10.87
N GLY A 150 7.68 3.74 -11.36
CA GLY A 150 8.84 4.14 -10.54
C GLY A 150 9.46 2.98 -9.79
N MET A 151 9.65 3.14 -8.47
CA MET A 151 10.24 2.10 -7.62
C MET A 151 9.42 0.79 -7.62
N ARG A 152 8.12 0.85 -7.85
CA ARG A 152 7.24 -0.34 -7.88
C ARG A 152 7.59 -1.25 -9.05
N ALA A 153 7.88 -0.67 -10.21
CA ALA A 153 8.26 -1.42 -11.41
C ALA A 153 9.56 -2.22 -11.21
N GLU A 154 10.40 -1.82 -10.26
CA GLU A 154 11.65 -2.50 -9.94
C GLU A 154 11.50 -3.61 -8.88
N LEU A 155 10.37 -3.67 -8.17
CA LEU A 155 10.16 -4.68 -7.12
C LEU A 155 10.16 -6.12 -7.63
N PRO A 156 9.45 -6.47 -8.73
CA PRO A 156 9.48 -7.83 -9.26
C PRO A 156 10.91 -8.30 -9.57
N LYS A 157 11.75 -7.42 -10.15
CA LYS A 157 13.16 -7.73 -10.43
C LYS A 157 13.95 -7.96 -9.14
N ARG A 158 13.75 -7.11 -8.11
CA ARG A 158 14.37 -7.28 -6.79
C ARG A 158 13.95 -8.59 -6.13
N TYR A 159 12.68 -8.97 -6.28
CA TYR A 159 12.16 -10.23 -5.75
C TYR A 159 12.77 -11.44 -6.44
N ALA A 160 12.94 -11.40 -7.76
CA ALA A 160 13.65 -12.45 -8.48
C ALA A 160 15.08 -12.66 -7.93
N VAL A 161 15.81 -11.57 -7.65
CA VAL A 161 17.13 -11.63 -7.01
C VAL A 161 17.06 -12.24 -5.61
N ASN A 162 16.16 -11.74 -4.75
CA ASN A 162 16.01 -12.25 -3.39
C ASN A 162 15.67 -13.75 -3.38
N LEU A 163 14.73 -14.17 -4.24
CA LEU A 163 14.34 -15.56 -4.41
C LEU A 163 15.50 -16.43 -4.90
N GLY A 164 16.37 -15.90 -5.77
CA GLY A 164 17.56 -16.61 -6.27
C GLY A 164 18.63 -16.84 -5.20
N MET A 165 18.77 -15.92 -4.25
CA MET A 165 19.74 -16.01 -3.14
C MET A 165 19.24 -16.88 -1.99
N TRP A 166 17.93 -17.08 -1.88
CA TRP A 166 17.31 -17.85 -0.81
C TRP A 166 17.40 -19.36 -1.08
N LYS A 167 17.82 -20.10 -0.04
CA LYS A 167 18.05 -21.55 -0.07
C LYS A 167 17.25 -22.25 1.04
N PRO A 168 15.92 -22.36 0.91
CA PRO A 168 15.09 -23.05 1.90
C PRO A 168 15.31 -24.56 1.84
N THR A 169 14.80 -25.25 2.85
CA THR A 169 14.82 -26.73 2.90
C THR A 169 13.41 -27.32 2.94
N GLY A 170 13.29 -28.63 2.72
CA GLY A 170 12.03 -29.36 2.87
C GLY A 170 10.90 -28.89 1.93
N LEU A 171 9.70 -28.68 2.49
CA LEU A 171 8.49 -28.33 1.74
C LEU A 171 8.61 -26.96 1.05
N ALA A 172 9.25 -25.99 1.70
CA ALA A 172 9.41 -24.65 1.14
C ALA A 172 10.25 -24.66 -0.14
N MET A 173 11.25 -25.54 -0.26
CA MET A 173 12.04 -25.69 -1.48
C MET A 173 11.19 -26.09 -2.70
N LYS A 174 10.23 -27.01 -2.51
CA LYS A 174 9.34 -27.45 -3.60
C LYS A 174 8.45 -26.31 -4.08
N ARG A 175 7.89 -25.52 -3.15
CA ARG A 175 7.04 -24.38 -3.48
C ARG A 175 7.84 -23.20 -4.04
N LEU A 176 9.05 -22.96 -3.56
CA LEU A 176 9.92 -21.90 -4.05
C LEU A 176 10.17 -22.00 -5.57
N ALA A 177 10.31 -23.21 -6.11
CA ALA A 177 10.46 -23.39 -7.55
C ALA A 177 9.28 -22.83 -8.34
N GLN A 178 8.05 -23.02 -7.85
CA GLN A 178 6.83 -22.47 -8.45
C GLN A 178 6.82 -20.95 -8.35
N VAL A 179 7.12 -20.41 -7.17
CA VAL A 179 7.16 -18.97 -6.92
C VAL A 179 8.22 -18.27 -7.76
N ARG A 180 9.42 -18.86 -7.92
CA ARG A 180 10.45 -18.31 -8.80
C ARG A 180 9.95 -18.16 -10.23
N GLY A 181 9.22 -19.15 -10.75
CA GLY A 181 8.62 -19.09 -12.08
C GLY A 181 7.67 -17.91 -12.29
N LEU A 182 7.01 -17.42 -11.23
CA LEU A 182 6.14 -16.23 -11.30
C LEU A 182 6.92 -14.94 -11.57
N TYR A 183 8.18 -14.87 -11.14
CA TYR A 183 8.99 -13.65 -11.21
C TYR A 183 10.07 -13.67 -12.30
N THR A 184 10.25 -14.79 -13.02
CA THR A 184 11.25 -14.93 -14.09
C THR A 184 10.69 -14.80 -15.50
N ASN A 185 9.37 -14.82 -15.66
CA ASN A 185 8.69 -14.86 -16.97
C ASN A 185 8.25 -13.49 -17.50
N HIS A 186 8.84 -12.39 -17.01
CA HIS A 186 8.47 -11.01 -17.35
C HIS A 186 9.69 -10.18 -17.76
#